data_AF-X0X1T4-F1
#
_entry.id   AF-X0X1T4-F1
#
_cell.length_a   1.000
_cell.length_b   1.000
_cell.length_c   1.000
_cell.angle_alpha   90.00
_cell.angle_beta   90.00
_cell.angle_gamma   90.00
#
_symmetry.space_group_name_H-M   'P 1'
#
loop_
_entity.id
_entity.type
_entity.pdbx_description
1 polymer ?
#
loop_
_entity_poly.entity_id
_entity_poly.type
_entity_poly.pdbx_seq_one_letter_code
_entity_poly.pdbx_strand_id
1 'polypeptide(L)'
;PEQVFGFVKEIKEKFPGKYDFHGHNDYGLAVLNTVKAILAGIDGVHTTVNGLGERTGNTSLIETAVVLKDHYNINLKLNESKFYEISLIVEEFSGKRISQNKPFIGGDVFTQTAGIHADGDKKGNLYKTRLTPKRFGRNSSINYALGKNVGKASIELNLKKLGIELSKEQIKELRNEVSTIGQNKGIITQADLLFLVADLFDQPEMVPVKLLDCEAVINLNGKRTGYVKFEYKGEILEEKGVGDGEYDACMNAT
;
A
#
# COMPACT_ATOMS: atom_id res chain seq x y z
N PRO A 1 -22.26 -0.56 20.73
CA PRO A 1 -21.56 0.71 21.05
C PRO A 1 -22.19 1.56 22.15
N GLU A 2 -23.44 2.03 22.01
CA GLU A 2 -24.05 2.89 23.07
C GLU A 2 -24.21 2.16 24.41
N GLN A 3 -24.52 0.86 24.37
CA GLN A 3 -24.54 0.02 25.57
C GLN A 3 -23.18 -0.01 26.29
N VAL A 4 -22.06 0.00 25.55
CA VAL A 4 -20.72 0.06 26.14
C VAL A 4 -20.52 1.39 26.85
N PHE A 5 -20.91 2.50 26.23
CA PHE A 5 -20.82 3.82 26.87
C PHE A 5 -21.62 3.85 28.18
N GLY A 6 -22.89 3.40 28.14
CA GLY A 6 -23.75 3.36 29.31
C GLY A 6 -23.18 2.50 30.44
N PHE A 7 -22.74 1.29 30.12
CA PHE A 7 -22.19 0.37 31.11
C PHE A 7 -20.88 0.87 31.73
N VAL A 8 -19.94 1.37 30.93
CA VAL A 8 -18.68 1.92 31.44
C VAL A 8 -18.94 3.11 32.36
N LYS A 9 -19.85 4.00 31.96
CA LYS A 9 -20.22 5.16 32.77
C LYS A 9 -20.83 4.72 34.11
N GLU A 10 -21.78 3.79 34.09
CA GLU A 10 -22.40 3.25 35.31
C GLU A 10 -21.35 2.62 36.25
N ILE A 11 -20.45 1.80 35.71
CA ILE A 11 -19.38 1.15 36.50
C ILE A 11 -18.46 2.20 37.14
N LYS A 12 -18.00 3.21 36.37
CA LYS A 12 -17.13 4.28 36.89
C LYS A 12 -17.79 5.13 37.96
N GLU A 13 -19.09 5.41 37.82
CA GLU A 13 -19.86 6.19 38.81
C GLU A 13 -20.11 5.38 40.09
N LYS A 14 -20.41 4.08 39.97
CA LYS A 14 -20.77 3.23 41.10
C LYS A 14 -19.57 2.70 41.86
N PHE A 15 -18.46 2.46 41.17
CA PHE A 15 -17.26 1.85 41.72
C PHE A 15 -16.03 2.70 41.39
N PRO A 16 -15.57 3.54 42.33
CA PRO A 16 -14.36 4.35 42.14
C PRO A 16 -13.12 3.46 41.96
N GLY A 17 -12.42 3.62 40.84
CA GLY A 17 -11.24 2.82 40.52
C GLY A 17 -10.69 3.12 39.13
N LYS A 18 -9.59 2.41 38.80
CA LYS A 18 -9.01 2.36 37.46
C LYS A 18 -9.48 1.11 36.75
N TYR A 19 -9.96 1.29 35.52
CA TYR A 19 -10.48 0.19 34.71
C TYR A 19 -9.90 0.23 33.30
N ASP A 20 -9.68 -0.95 32.75
CA ASP A 20 -9.27 -1.13 31.36
C ASP A 20 -10.41 -1.75 30.55
N PHE A 21 -10.56 -1.31 29.31
CA PHE A 21 -11.51 -1.89 28.36
C PHE A 21 -10.79 -2.82 27.38
N HIS A 22 -11.25 -4.06 27.29
CA HIS A 22 -10.74 -5.06 26.37
C HIS A 22 -11.85 -5.49 25.40
N GLY A 23 -11.77 -5.03 24.16
CA GLY A 23 -12.76 -5.29 23.12
C GLY A 23 -12.30 -6.33 22.11
N HIS A 24 -13.19 -7.30 21.80
CA HIS A 24 -13.07 -8.20 20.65
C HIS A 24 -13.95 -7.76 19.48
N ASN A 25 -13.67 -8.30 18.30
CA ASN A 25 -14.25 -7.85 17.03
C ASN A 25 -15.29 -8.81 16.42
N ASP A 26 -15.95 -9.64 17.22
CA ASP A 26 -16.89 -10.69 16.76
C ASP A 26 -18.03 -10.12 15.88
N TYR A 27 -18.47 -8.88 16.15
CA TYR A 27 -19.49 -8.17 15.37
C TYR A 27 -18.93 -7.09 14.42
N GLY A 28 -17.61 -6.98 14.28
CA GLY A 28 -17.00 -5.89 13.50
C GLY A 28 -17.10 -4.50 14.15
N LEU A 29 -17.40 -4.43 15.45
CA LEU A 29 -17.66 -3.17 16.18
C LEU A 29 -16.58 -2.84 17.24
N ALA A 30 -15.46 -3.56 17.29
CA ALA A 30 -14.46 -3.42 18.35
C ALA A 30 -13.91 -2.00 18.49
N VAL A 31 -13.57 -1.37 17.37
CA VAL A 31 -13.04 0.00 17.33
C VAL A 31 -14.06 0.98 17.91
N LEU A 32 -15.31 0.93 17.46
CA LEU A 32 -16.35 1.85 17.92
C LEU A 32 -16.75 1.60 19.38
N ASN A 33 -16.78 0.34 19.82
CA ASN A 33 -16.98 0.00 21.24
C ASN A 33 -15.85 0.57 22.11
N THR A 34 -14.60 0.47 21.66
CA THR A 34 -13.43 1.02 22.37
C THR A 34 -13.48 2.54 22.44
N VAL A 35 -13.83 3.20 21.34
CA VAL A 35 -14.05 4.65 21.32
C VAL A 35 -15.15 5.04 22.32
N LYS A 36 -16.26 4.32 22.37
CA LYS A 36 -17.34 4.58 23.33
C LYS A 36 -16.93 4.36 24.79
N ALA A 37 -16.08 3.37 25.08
CA ALA A 37 -15.50 3.20 26.40
C ALA A 37 -14.60 4.38 26.79
N ILE A 38 -13.77 4.88 25.87
CA ILE A 38 -12.93 6.08 26.06
C ILE A 38 -13.78 7.30 26.36
N LEU A 39 -14.83 7.55 25.59
CA LEU A 39 -15.73 8.69 25.81
C LEU A 39 -16.50 8.59 27.13
N ALA A 40 -16.72 7.37 27.64
CA ALA A 40 -17.35 7.13 28.93
C ALA A 40 -16.36 7.26 30.11
N GLY A 41 -15.07 7.51 29.86
CA GLY A 41 -14.07 7.76 30.89
C GLY A 41 -13.34 6.51 31.39
N ILE A 42 -13.18 5.47 30.55
CA ILE A 42 -12.28 4.35 30.86
C ILE A 42 -10.82 4.85 31.00
N ASP A 43 -10.03 4.21 31.86
CA ASP A 43 -8.66 4.64 32.17
C ASP A 43 -7.62 4.06 31.20
N GLY A 44 -7.86 2.85 30.69
CA GLY A 44 -7.01 2.18 29.71
C GLY A 44 -7.80 1.37 28.69
N VAL A 45 -7.16 1.06 27.56
CA VAL A 45 -7.73 0.22 26.52
C VAL A 45 -6.71 -0.79 26.02
N HIS A 46 -7.14 -2.01 25.80
CA HIS A 46 -6.32 -3.05 25.19
C HIS A 46 -6.56 -3.05 23.68
N THR A 47 -5.47 -3.03 22.93
CA THR A 47 -5.48 -3.06 21.46
C THR A 47 -4.34 -3.93 20.96
N THR A 48 -4.42 -4.34 19.70
CA THR A 48 -3.34 -5.06 19.01
C THR A 48 -3.05 -4.44 17.66
N VAL A 49 -1.80 -4.55 17.21
CA VAL A 49 -1.46 -4.25 15.82
C VAL A 49 -2.15 -5.26 14.92
N ASN A 50 -2.64 -4.80 13.78
CA ASN A 50 -3.40 -5.57 12.80
C ASN A 50 -4.72 -6.19 13.32
N GLY A 51 -5.15 -5.92 14.55
CA GLY A 51 -6.32 -6.55 15.16
C GLY A 51 -6.07 -8.04 15.48
N LEU A 52 -4.83 -8.43 15.78
CA LEU A 52 -4.53 -9.79 16.22
C LEU A 52 -5.29 -10.16 17.50
N GLY A 53 -5.65 -11.44 17.62
CA GLY A 53 -6.35 -12.00 18.76
C GLY A 53 -7.02 -13.32 18.41
N GLU A 54 -7.80 -13.83 19.35
CA GLU A 54 -8.64 -15.01 19.14
C GLU A 54 -9.80 -14.70 18.17
N ARG A 55 -10.28 -15.72 17.45
CA ARG A 55 -11.44 -15.63 16.56
C ARG A 55 -11.31 -14.51 15.52
N THR A 56 -12.10 -13.45 15.65
CA THR A 56 -12.15 -12.26 14.79
C THR A 56 -11.16 -11.17 15.21
N GLY A 57 -10.40 -11.40 16.29
CA GLY A 57 -9.35 -10.51 16.76
C GLY A 57 -9.78 -9.54 17.87
N ASN A 58 -8.79 -8.81 18.37
CA ASN A 58 -8.98 -7.70 19.31
C ASN A 58 -9.15 -6.38 18.57
N THR A 59 -9.48 -5.31 19.30
CA THR A 59 -9.48 -3.94 18.78
C THR A 59 -8.14 -3.58 18.11
N SER A 60 -8.21 -3.09 16.87
CA SER A 60 -7.04 -2.63 16.10
C SER A 60 -6.49 -1.30 16.63
N LEU A 61 -5.21 -1.28 17.05
CA LEU A 61 -4.52 -0.09 17.55
C LEU A 61 -4.55 1.06 16.53
N ILE A 62 -4.18 0.76 15.28
CA ILE A 62 -4.08 1.75 14.20
C ILE A 62 -5.45 2.35 13.90
N GLU A 63 -6.47 1.52 13.78
CA GLU A 63 -7.82 1.99 13.44
C GLU A 63 -8.41 2.85 14.56
N THR A 64 -8.26 2.41 15.82
CA THR A 64 -8.69 3.19 16.98
C THR A 64 -7.96 4.53 17.07
N ALA A 65 -6.64 4.56 16.85
CA ALA A 65 -5.86 5.79 16.90
C ALA A 65 -6.32 6.82 15.84
N VAL A 66 -6.53 6.36 14.60
CA VAL A 66 -6.98 7.24 13.51
C VAL A 66 -8.40 7.74 13.74
N VAL A 67 -9.32 6.88 14.18
CA VAL A 67 -10.71 7.27 14.46
C VAL A 67 -10.78 8.30 15.60
N LEU A 68 -10.05 8.06 16.70
CA LEU A 68 -10.01 9.00 17.84
C LEU A 68 -9.48 10.37 17.41
N LYS A 69 -8.45 10.41 16.58
CA LYS A 69 -7.89 11.67 16.08
C LYS A 69 -8.85 12.38 15.12
N ASP A 70 -9.32 11.69 14.08
CA ASP A 70 -10.02 12.31 12.96
C ASP A 70 -11.48 12.67 13.26
N HIS A 71 -12.13 11.91 14.15
CA HIS A 71 -13.56 12.07 14.46
C HIS A 71 -13.83 12.62 15.87
N TYR A 72 -12.87 12.51 16.79
CA TYR A 72 -13.05 12.96 18.18
C TYR A 72 -12.01 13.99 18.63
N ASN A 73 -11.08 14.39 17.75
CA ASN A 73 -10.00 15.34 18.06
C ASN A 73 -9.14 14.91 19.27
N ILE A 74 -9.06 13.61 19.55
CA ILE A 74 -8.24 13.05 20.63
C ILE A 74 -6.87 12.67 20.05
N ASN A 75 -5.85 13.45 20.38
CA ASN A 75 -4.48 13.21 19.92
C ASN A 75 -3.76 12.21 20.84
N LEU A 76 -3.36 11.08 20.28
CA LEU A 76 -2.51 10.10 20.94
C LEU A 76 -1.04 10.40 20.65
N LYS A 77 -0.14 10.00 21.56
CA LYS A 77 1.32 10.08 21.36
C LYS A 77 1.83 8.93 20.47
N LEU A 78 1.20 8.74 19.32
CA LEU A 78 1.53 7.72 18.34
C LEU A 78 2.03 8.38 17.06
N ASN A 79 3.12 7.85 16.49
CA ASN A 79 3.60 8.31 15.20
C ASN A 79 2.90 7.54 14.07
N GLU A 80 1.91 8.17 13.44
CA GLU A 80 1.15 7.56 12.35
C GLU A 80 2.01 7.20 11.14
N SER A 81 3.13 7.90 10.93
CA SER A 81 4.06 7.60 9.83
C SER A 81 4.77 6.25 9.97
N LYS A 82 4.59 5.57 11.11
CA LYS A 82 5.16 4.24 11.39
C LYS A 82 4.12 3.13 11.34
N PHE A 83 2.84 3.45 11.08
CA PHE A 83 1.75 2.48 11.12
C PHE A 83 1.89 1.38 10.06
N TYR A 84 2.27 1.72 8.83
CA TYR A 84 2.46 0.71 7.81
C TYR A 84 3.64 -0.23 8.13
N GLU A 85 4.78 0.34 8.56
CA GLU A 85 6.00 -0.41 8.92
C GLU A 85 5.73 -1.41 10.06
N ILE A 86 5.12 -0.96 11.17
CA ILE A 86 4.82 -1.86 12.29
C ILE A 86 3.81 -2.93 11.92
N SER A 87 2.87 -2.63 11.03
CA SER A 87 1.92 -3.59 10.51
C SER A 87 2.59 -4.72 9.72
N LEU A 88 3.56 -4.40 8.85
CA LEU A 88 4.33 -5.38 8.10
C LEU A 88 5.20 -6.25 9.02
N ILE A 89 5.85 -5.64 10.02
CA ILE A 89 6.61 -6.38 11.04
C ILE A 89 5.71 -7.41 11.74
N VAL A 90 4.52 -6.99 12.16
CA VAL A 90 3.58 -7.87 12.86
C VAL A 90 2.99 -8.94 11.94
N GLU A 91 2.72 -8.64 10.67
CA GLU A 91 2.34 -9.62 9.66
C GLU A 91 3.39 -10.73 9.53
N GLU A 92 4.67 -10.34 9.40
CA GLU A 92 5.81 -11.27 9.28
C GLU A 92 5.92 -12.18 10.50
N PHE A 93 6.01 -11.61 11.71
CA PHE A 93 6.20 -12.39 12.94
C PHE A 93 4.99 -13.22 13.35
N SER A 94 3.77 -12.77 13.03
CA SER A 94 2.56 -13.53 13.36
C SER A 94 2.19 -14.58 12.32
N GLY A 95 2.75 -14.51 11.12
CA GLY A 95 2.36 -15.32 9.96
C GLY A 95 0.94 -15.04 9.46
N LYS A 96 0.24 -14.03 9.99
CA LYS A 96 -1.12 -13.67 9.59
C LYS A 96 -1.07 -12.50 8.61
N ARG A 97 -1.43 -12.78 7.37
CA ARG A 97 -1.48 -11.77 6.30
C ARG A 97 -2.51 -10.69 6.58
N ILE A 98 -2.15 -9.45 6.27
CA ILE A 98 -3.02 -8.29 6.28
C ILE A 98 -3.98 -8.40 5.09
N SER A 99 -5.28 -8.18 5.32
CA SER A 99 -6.23 -8.11 4.21
C SER A 99 -5.95 -6.88 3.34
N GLN A 100 -6.09 -7.04 2.01
CA GLN A 100 -5.79 -5.97 1.06
C GLN A 100 -6.66 -4.72 1.28
N ASN A 101 -7.88 -4.91 1.78
CA ASN A 101 -8.81 -3.85 2.12
C ASN A 101 -8.77 -3.41 3.61
N LYS A 102 -7.77 -3.84 4.40
CA LYS A 102 -7.68 -3.46 5.81
C LYS A 102 -7.52 -1.94 5.94
N PRO A 103 -8.36 -1.24 6.72
CA PRO A 103 -8.32 0.22 6.79
C PRO A 103 -6.92 0.77 7.06
N PHE A 104 -6.56 1.86 6.37
CA PHE A 104 -5.30 2.61 6.47
C PHE A 104 -4.02 1.90 5.98
N ILE A 105 -3.91 0.58 6.13
CA ILE A 105 -2.66 -0.17 5.87
C ILE A 105 -2.76 -1.20 4.74
N GLY A 106 -3.95 -1.66 4.37
CA GLY A 106 -4.16 -2.68 3.33
C GLY A 106 -3.67 -2.22 1.96
N GLY A 107 -3.23 -3.13 1.08
CA GLY A 107 -2.69 -2.80 -0.25
C GLY A 107 -3.63 -1.96 -1.13
N ASP A 108 -4.95 -2.16 -0.99
CA ASP A 108 -5.95 -1.54 -1.87
C ASP A 108 -6.43 -0.17 -1.37
N VAL A 109 -6.18 0.20 -0.11
CA VAL A 109 -6.87 1.34 0.53
C VAL A 109 -6.47 2.72 0.00
N PHE A 110 -5.40 2.80 -0.80
CA PHE A 110 -5.00 3.99 -1.54
C PHE A 110 -5.00 3.78 -3.06
N THR A 111 -5.71 2.75 -3.52
CA THR A 111 -5.84 2.43 -4.94
C THR A 111 -7.26 2.76 -5.41
N GLN A 112 -7.38 3.65 -6.39
CA GLN A 112 -8.66 3.98 -7.02
C GLN A 112 -8.83 3.18 -8.31
N THR A 113 -9.90 2.39 -8.39
CA THR A 113 -10.19 1.51 -9.54
C THR A 113 -11.22 2.11 -10.49
N ALA A 114 -12.17 2.89 -9.97
CA ALA A 114 -13.25 3.44 -10.77
C ALA A 114 -12.81 4.70 -11.53
N GLY A 115 -13.00 4.73 -12.85
CA GLY A 115 -12.67 5.90 -13.67
C GLY A 115 -13.38 7.20 -13.24
N ILE A 116 -14.54 7.09 -12.59
CA ILE A 116 -15.26 8.22 -11.98
C ILE A 116 -14.47 8.90 -10.85
N HIS A 117 -13.65 8.15 -10.09
CA HIS A 117 -12.84 8.73 -9.03
C HIS A 117 -11.68 9.53 -9.62
N ALA A 118 -11.01 8.99 -10.65
CA ALA A 118 -9.97 9.69 -11.39
C ALA A 118 -10.49 10.96 -12.10
N ASP A 119 -11.69 10.90 -12.68
CA ASP A 119 -12.35 12.06 -13.29
C ASP A 119 -12.73 13.12 -12.24
N GLY A 120 -13.27 12.71 -11.08
CA GLY A 120 -13.56 13.61 -9.97
C GLY A 120 -12.31 14.27 -9.39
N ASP A 121 -11.19 13.54 -9.31
CA ASP A 121 -9.92 14.09 -8.89
C ASP A 121 -9.41 15.15 -9.87
N LYS A 122 -9.50 14.88 -11.18
CA LYS A 122 -9.16 15.84 -12.25
C LYS A 122 -10.02 17.10 -12.21
N LYS A 123 -11.30 16.99 -11.84
CA LYS A 123 -12.27 18.09 -11.78
C LYS A 123 -12.23 18.93 -10.50
N GLY A 124 -11.31 18.64 -9.59
CA GLY A 124 -11.14 19.42 -8.37
C GLY A 124 -10.97 18.59 -7.09
N ASN A 125 -10.37 17.40 -7.18
CA ASN A 125 -10.12 16.54 -6.01
C ASN A 125 -11.39 16.15 -5.26
N LEU A 126 -12.50 15.90 -5.97
CA LEU A 126 -13.83 15.71 -5.38
C LEU A 126 -13.91 14.49 -4.44
N TYR A 127 -13.07 13.48 -4.64
CA TYR A 127 -13.03 12.25 -3.83
C TYR A 127 -11.80 12.15 -2.94
N LYS A 128 -11.04 13.24 -2.80
CA LYS A 128 -9.84 13.26 -1.97
C LYS A 128 -10.22 13.26 -0.50
N THR A 129 -9.66 12.33 0.25
CA THR A 129 -9.85 12.23 1.69
C THR A 129 -8.65 12.79 2.44
N ARG A 130 -8.80 13.01 3.76
CA ARG A 130 -7.69 13.35 4.66
C ARG A 130 -6.71 12.19 4.87
N LEU A 131 -7.07 10.99 4.40
CA LEU A 131 -6.27 9.78 4.51
C LEU A 131 -5.32 9.74 3.30
N THR A 132 -4.05 10.01 3.54
CA THR A 132 -3.02 9.97 2.49
C THR A 132 -2.04 8.83 2.78
N PRO A 133 -1.44 8.19 1.75
CA PRO A 133 -0.44 7.15 1.95
C PRO A 133 0.72 7.62 2.84
N LYS A 134 1.21 8.85 2.58
CA LYS A 134 2.32 9.47 3.31
C LYS A 134 2.05 9.59 4.81
N ARG A 135 0.81 9.89 5.20
CA ARG A 135 0.39 9.98 6.61
C ARG A 135 0.69 8.69 7.38
N PHE A 136 0.54 7.54 6.72
CA PHE A 136 0.69 6.22 7.33
C PHE A 136 2.05 5.56 7.04
N GLY A 137 3.01 6.32 6.50
CA GLY A 137 4.36 5.82 6.23
C GLY A 137 4.49 5.05 4.92
N ARG A 138 3.58 5.25 3.97
CA ARG A 138 3.67 4.63 2.63
C ARG A 138 4.33 5.59 1.65
N ASN A 139 5.37 5.10 1.00
CA ASN A 139 6.11 5.83 -0.03
C ASN A 139 5.35 5.89 -1.37
N SER A 140 4.39 5.00 -1.60
CA SER A 140 3.57 4.99 -2.80
C SER A 140 2.51 6.10 -2.77
N SER A 141 2.41 6.87 -3.85
CA SER A 141 1.29 7.79 -4.08
C SER A 141 -0.03 7.03 -4.30
N ILE A 142 -1.18 7.70 -4.23
CA ILE A 142 -2.49 7.11 -4.58
C ILE A 142 -2.38 6.44 -5.94
N ASN A 143 -2.58 5.12 -6.03
CA ASN A 143 -2.47 4.40 -7.30
C ASN A 143 -3.80 4.43 -8.04
N TYR A 144 -3.77 4.60 -9.35
CA TYR A 144 -4.95 4.47 -10.19
C TYR A 144 -4.85 3.13 -10.90
N ALA A 145 -5.73 2.19 -10.58
CA ALA A 145 -5.62 0.84 -11.10
C ALA A 145 -5.80 0.83 -12.63
N LEU A 146 -5.03 -0.02 -13.28
CA LEU A 146 -5.07 -0.28 -14.72
C LEU A 146 -5.65 -1.68 -14.91
N GLY A 147 -6.83 -1.77 -15.54
CA GLY A 147 -7.54 -3.04 -15.72
C GLY A 147 -8.86 -2.85 -16.48
N LYS A 148 -9.75 -3.84 -16.41
CA LYS A 148 -10.97 -3.92 -17.23
C LYS A 148 -11.81 -2.63 -17.29
N ASN A 149 -11.93 -1.91 -16.18
CA ASN A 149 -12.77 -0.71 -16.07
C ASN A 149 -11.96 0.59 -16.12
N VAL A 150 -10.75 0.57 -16.69
CA VAL A 150 -9.87 1.75 -16.72
C VAL A 150 -10.54 2.90 -17.50
N GLY A 151 -10.58 4.07 -16.85
CA GLY A 151 -11.03 5.31 -17.47
C GLY A 151 -9.89 6.05 -18.15
N LYS A 152 -10.22 6.95 -19.07
CA LYS A 152 -9.24 7.85 -19.72
C LYS A 152 -8.41 8.64 -18.68
N ALA A 153 -9.06 9.17 -17.65
CA ALA A 153 -8.40 9.91 -16.58
C ALA A 153 -7.38 9.05 -15.80
N SER A 154 -7.66 7.76 -15.59
CA SER A 154 -6.74 6.83 -14.90
C SER A 154 -5.46 6.58 -15.70
N ILE A 155 -5.58 6.44 -17.03
CA ILE A 155 -4.41 6.32 -17.94
C ILE A 155 -3.58 7.60 -17.88
N GLU A 156 -4.22 8.77 -18.08
CA GLU A 156 -3.55 10.08 -18.07
C GLU A 156 -2.80 10.35 -16.76
N LEU A 157 -3.40 10.03 -15.61
CA LEU A 157 -2.77 10.23 -14.30
C LEU A 157 -1.59 9.28 -14.07
N ASN A 158 -1.63 8.04 -14.57
CA ASN A 158 -0.48 7.14 -14.50
C ASN A 158 0.64 7.58 -15.44
N LEU A 159 0.34 7.94 -16.70
CA LEU A 159 1.33 8.47 -17.64
C LEU A 159 2.03 9.73 -17.10
N LYS A 160 1.26 10.64 -16.49
CA LYS A 160 1.81 11.84 -15.86
C LYS A 160 2.79 11.53 -14.72
N LYS A 161 2.54 10.49 -13.92
CA LYS A 161 3.48 10.05 -12.88
C LYS A 161 4.77 9.48 -13.44
N LEU A 162 4.69 8.85 -14.61
CA LEU A 162 5.83 8.30 -15.34
C LEU A 162 6.56 9.34 -16.19
N GLY A 163 6.02 10.57 -16.28
CA GLY A 163 6.59 11.62 -17.14
C GLY A 163 6.39 11.38 -18.64
N ILE A 164 5.40 10.56 -19.00
CA ILE A 164 5.11 10.20 -20.40
C ILE A 164 4.00 11.10 -20.95
N GLU A 165 4.23 11.72 -22.10
CA GLU A 165 3.22 12.48 -22.84
C GLU A 165 2.82 11.73 -24.11
N LEU A 166 1.52 11.52 -24.30
CA LEU A 166 0.93 10.86 -25.46
C LEU A 166 -0.19 11.71 -26.05
N SER A 167 -0.41 11.57 -27.36
CA SER A 167 -1.55 12.20 -28.05
C SER A 167 -2.89 11.60 -27.59
N LYS A 168 -4.01 12.28 -27.91
CA LYS A 168 -5.34 11.79 -27.52
C LYS A 168 -5.67 10.44 -28.18
N GLU A 169 -5.17 10.24 -29.39
CA GLU A 169 -5.30 9.03 -30.19
C GLU A 169 -4.51 7.88 -29.56
N GLN A 170 -3.25 8.13 -29.19
CA GLN A 170 -2.39 7.17 -28.49
C GLN A 170 -2.96 6.78 -27.11
N ILE A 171 -3.46 7.76 -26.33
CA ILE A 171 -4.13 7.47 -25.05
C ILE A 171 -5.36 6.57 -25.23
N LYS A 172 -6.11 6.75 -26.34
CA LYS A 172 -7.28 5.92 -26.65
C LYS A 172 -6.86 4.49 -27.00
N GLU A 173 -5.82 4.34 -27.79
CA GLU A 173 -5.26 3.05 -28.18
C GLU A 173 -4.70 2.28 -26.97
N LEU A 174 -3.84 2.93 -26.17
CA LEU A 174 -3.30 2.37 -24.92
C LEU A 174 -4.40 1.92 -23.96
N ARG A 175 -5.46 2.73 -23.84
CA ARG A 175 -6.61 2.40 -23.00
C ARG A 175 -7.30 1.11 -23.46
N ASN A 176 -7.45 0.92 -24.76
CA ASN A 176 -8.09 -0.27 -25.30
C ASN A 176 -7.24 -1.51 -24.98
N GLU A 177 -5.92 -1.41 -25.14
CA GLU A 177 -5.00 -2.53 -24.85
C GLU A 177 -5.00 -2.89 -23.35
N VAL A 178 -4.89 -1.88 -22.47
CA VAL A 178 -5.01 -2.06 -21.01
C VAL A 178 -6.35 -2.69 -20.63
N SER A 179 -7.44 -2.31 -21.30
CA SER A 179 -8.76 -2.92 -21.09
C SER A 179 -8.79 -4.38 -21.53
N THR A 180 -8.21 -4.71 -22.68
CA THR A 180 -8.12 -6.08 -23.22
C THR A 180 -7.35 -6.99 -22.26
N ILE A 181 -6.15 -6.58 -21.84
CA ILE A 181 -5.33 -7.33 -20.89
C ILE A 181 -6.05 -7.46 -19.53
N GLY A 182 -6.70 -6.39 -19.08
CA GLY A 182 -7.48 -6.39 -17.84
C GLY A 182 -8.72 -7.29 -17.88
N GLN A 183 -9.27 -7.60 -19.05
CA GLN A 183 -10.34 -8.61 -19.20
C GLN A 183 -9.82 -10.04 -19.00
N ASN A 184 -8.56 -10.29 -19.35
CA ASN A 184 -7.89 -11.59 -19.21
C ASN A 184 -7.30 -11.83 -17.80
N LYS A 185 -7.81 -11.11 -16.79
CA LYS A 185 -7.48 -11.18 -15.34
C LYS A 185 -6.11 -10.64 -14.91
N GLY A 186 -5.34 -9.98 -15.77
CA GLY A 186 -4.11 -9.29 -15.38
C GLY A 186 -4.39 -8.00 -14.60
N ILE A 187 -3.81 -7.85 -13.40
CA ILE A 187 -3.63 -6.52 -12.79
C ILE A 187 -2.45 -5.89 -13.51
N ILE A 188 -2.66 -4.77 -14.19
CA ILE A 188 -1.60 -4.07 -14.92
C ILE A 188 -0.91 -3.12 -13.94
N THR A 189 0.38 -3.32 -13.74
CA THR A 189 1.23 -2.46 -12.92
C THR A 189 1.69 -1.24 -13.71
N GLN A 190 2.30 -0.26 -13.02
CA GLN A 190 2.93 0.86 -13.72
C GLN A 190 4.12 0.42 -14.59
N ALA A 191 4.83 -0.65 -14.20
CA ALA A 191 5.88 -1.23 -15.02
C ALA A 191 5.30 -1.82 -16.31
N ASP A 192 4.19 -2.56 -16.22
CA ASP A 192 3.49 -3.09 -17.40
C ASP A 192 3.00 -1.95 -18.32
N LEU A 193 2.58 -0.81 -17.76
CA LEU A 193 2.20 0.35 -18.55
C LEU A 193 3.37 0.93 -19.37
N LEU A 194 4.59 0.95 -18.83
CA LEU A 194 5.79 1.35 -19.56
C LEU A 194 6.05 0.43 -20.76
N PHE A 195 5.96 -0.88 -20.54
CA PHE A 195 6.11 -1.87 -21.62
C PHE A 195 5.03 -1.69 -22.69
N LEU A 196 3.76 -1.52 -22.31
CA LEU A 196 2.68 -1.31 -23.26
C LEU A 196 2.82 -0.02 -24.07
N VAL A 197 3.33 1.05 -23.46
CA VAL A 197 3.61 2.30 -24.18
C VAL A 197 4.73 2.09 -25.20
N ALA A 198 5.79 1.38 -24.81
CA ALA A 198 6.90 1.06 -25.71
C ALA A 198 6.43 0.18 -26.88
N ASP A 199 5.69 -0.89 -26.60
CA ASP A 199 5.19 -1.83 -27.61
C ASP A 199 4.23 -1.20 -28.62
N LEU A 200 3.37 -0.27 -28.17
CA LEU A 200 2.34 0.33 -29.04
C LEU A 200 2.81 1.55 -29.82
N PHE A 201 3.71 2.36 -29.26
CA PHE A 201 4.02 3.69 -29.81
C PHE A 201 5.50 3.91 -30.14
N ASP A 202 6.35 2.94 -29.82
CA ASP A 202 7.71 2.80 -30.32
C ASP A 202 8.51 4.12 -30.36
N GLN A 203 8.66 4.82 -29.23
CA GLN A 203 9.64 5.91 -28.97
C GLN A 203 9.74 6.18 -27.45
N PRO A 204 10.93 6.38 -26.84
CA PRO A 204 12.25 6.68 -27.41
C PRO A 204 12.99 5.39 -27.80
N GLU A 205 14.06 5.50 -28.60
CA GLU A 205 15.02 4.41 -28.89
C GLU A 205 15.19 3.50 -27.67
N MET A 206 14.43 2.40 -27.63
CA MET A 206 14.82 1.25 -26.84
C MET A 206 16.07 0.77 -27.53
N VAL A 207 17.21 1.29 -27.10
CA VAL A 207 18.46 0.63 -27.40
C VAL A 207 18.30 -0.75 -26.80
N PRO A 208 18.22 -1.81 -27.61
CA PRO A 208 17.99 -3.14 -27.07
C PRO A 208 19.21 -3.46 -26.19
N VAL A 209 19.01 -3.49 -24.87
CA VAL A 209 19.98 -4.06 -23.95
C VAL A 209 19.75 -5.56 -24.02
N LYS A 210 20.67 -6.28 -24.65
CA LYS A 210 20.59 -7.74 -24.71
C LYS A 210 21.47 -8.31 -23.63
N LEU A 211 20.86 -8.91 -22.60
CA LEU A 211 21.61 -9.68 -21.62
C LEU A 211 22.22 -10.89 -22.33
N LEU A 212 23.55 -10.93 -22.38
CA LEU A 212 24.31 -12.00 -23.01
C LEU A 212 24.67 -13.09 -21.99
N ASP A 213 24.98 -12.69 -20.76
CA ASP A 213 25.36 -13.60 -19.69
C ASP A 213 25.09 -13.01 -18.30
N CYS A 214 24.84 -13.88 -17.33
CA CYS A 214 24.66 -13.51 -15.92
C CYS A 214 25.07 -14.67 -15.02
N GLU A 215 26.03 -14.42 -14.13
CA GLU A 215 26.48 -15.38 -13.14
C GLU A 215 26.36 -14.80 -11.73
N ALA A 216 25.84 -15.59 -10.80
CA ALA A 216 25.84 -15.28 -9.38
C ALA A 216 26.57 -16.39 -8.61
N VAL A 217 27.58 -16.01 -7.82
CA VAL A 217 28.39 -16.97 -7.06
C VAL A 217 28.16 -16.77 -5.57
N ILE A 218 27.77 -17.87 -4.91
CA ILE A 218 27.54 -17.94 -3.48
C ILE A 218 28.76 -18.56 -2.81
N ASN A 219 29.43 -17.77 -1.97
CA ASN A 219 30.46 -18.28 -1.07
C ASN A 219 29.89 -18.33 0.35
N LEU A 220 29.77 -19.53 0.92
CA LEU A 220 29.22 -19.72 2.28
C LEU A 220 29.95 -18.90 3.36
N ASN A 221 31.26 -18.68 3.16
CA ASN A 221 32.12 -17.92 4.08
C ASN A 221 32.76 -16.67 3.41
N GLY A 222 32.20 -16.19 2.30
CA GLY A 222 32.75 -15.08 1.52
C GLY A 222 31.68 -14.08 1.08
N LYS A 223 32.11 -13.01 0.41
CA LYS A 223 31.16 -12.06 -0.21
C LYS A 223 30.49 -12.72 -1.42
N ARG A 224 29.22 -12.37 -1.67
CA ARG A 224 28.49 -12.82 -2.86
C ARG A 224 28.87 -11.91 -4.01
N THR A 225 29.12 -12.49 -5.17
CA THR A 225 29.56 -11.77 -6.35
C THR A 225 28.60 -12.01 -7.50
N GLY A 226 28.26 -10.94 -8.22
CA GLY A 226 27.47 -10.99 -9.45
C GLY A 226 28.35 -10.58 -10.63
N TYR A 227 28.13 -11.21 -11.77
CA TYR A 227 28.69 -10.84 -13.06
C TYR A 227 27.55 -10.65 -14.05
N VAL A 228 27.57 -9.56 -14.80
CA VAL A 228 26.55 -9.27 -15.81
C VAL A 228 27.26 -8.88 -17.10
N LYS A 229 26.84 -9.49 -18.20
CA LYS A 229 27.32 -9.15 -19.55
C LYS A 229 26.13 -8.78 -20.42
N PHE A 230 26.15 -7.59 -20.99
CA PHE A 230 25.08 -7.11 -21.84
C PHE A 230 25.61 -6.40 -23.08
N GLU A 231 24.84 -6.46 -24.16
CA GLU A 231 25.07 -5.70 -25.38
C GLU A 231 24.23 -4.42 -25.33
N TYR A 232 24.86 -3.26 -25.54
CA TYR A 232 24.22 -1.95 -25.59
C TYR A 232 24.77 -1.16 -26.79
N LYS A 233 23.89 -0.72 -27.70
CA LYS A 233 24.28 -0.03 -28.96
C LYS A 233 25.32 -0.79 -29.81
N GLY A 234 25.33 -2.13 -29.74
CA GLY A 234 26.31 -2.98 -30.43
C GLY A 234 27.66 -3.09 -29.71
N GLU A 235 27.83 -2.45 -28.56
CA GLU A 235 28.99 -2.65 -27.67
C GLU A 235 28.68 -3.69 -26.61
N ILE A 236 29.62 -4.59 -26.36
CA ILE A 236 29.52 -5.58 -25.28
C ILE A 236 30.15 -4.98 -24.03
N LEU A 237 29.34 -4.85 -22.99
CA LEU A 237 29.73 -4.38 -21.67
C LEU A 237 29.67 -5.54 -20.68
N GLU A 238 30.65 -5.60 -19.78
CA GLU A 238 30.72 -6.60 -18.73
C GLU A 238 31.15 -5.97 -17.41
N GLU A 239 30.47 -6.32 -16.33
CA GLU A 239 30.75 -5.76 -15.01
C GLU A 239 30.61 -6.81 -13.89
N LYS A 240 31.27 -6.53 -12.77
CA LYS A 240 31.23 -7.39 -11.57
C LYS A 240 30.88 -6.60 -10.32
N GLY A 241 29.85 -7.06 -9.64
CA GLY A 241 29.35 -6.47 -8.40
C GLY A 241 29.55 -7.40 -7.21
N VAL A 242 29.54 -6.80 -6.03
CA VAL A 242 29.61 -7.51 -4.75
C VAL A 242 28.43 -7.04 -3.91
N GLY A 243 27.75 -7.96 -3.23
CA GLY A 243 26.55 -7.63 -2.46
C GLY A 243 26.33 -8.53 -1.26
N ASP A 244 25.35 -8.13 -0.44
CA ASP A 244 24.95 -8.86 0.75
C ASP A 244 24.11 -10.10 0.40
N GLY A 245 23.57 -10.16 -0.83
CA GLY A 245 22.91 -11.32 -1.44
C GLY A 245 23.15 -11.37 -2.96
N GLU A 246 22.71 -12.44 -3.61
CA GLU A 246 22.92 -12.65 -5.06
C GLU A 246 22.26 -11.57 -5.91
N TYR A 247 21.02 -11.20 -5.59
CA TYR A 247 20.32 -10.12 -6.28
C TYR A 247 21.06 -8.79 -6.14
N ASP A 248 21.45 -8.44 -4.91
CA ASP A 248 22.20 -7.22 -4.61
C ASP A 248 23.55 -7.19 -5.33
N ALA A 249 24.26 -8.32 -5.39
CA ALA A 249 25.53 -8.43 -6.09
C ALA A 249 25.40 -8.26 -7.61
N CYS A 250 24.33 -8.77 -8.23
CA CYS A 250 24.04 -8.53 -9.65
C CYS A 250 23.58 -7.09 -9.91
N MET A 251 22.77 -6.51 -9.01
CA MET A 251 22.34 -5.11 -9.14
C MET A 251 23.51 -4.13 -9.03
N ASN A 252 24.50 -4.42 -8.18
CA ASN A 252 25.74 -3.64 -8.07
C ASN A 252 26.68 -3.82 -9.28
N ALA A 253 26.38 -4.75 -10.19
CA ALA A 253 27.15 -5.02 -11.41
C ALA A 253 26.50 -4.39 -12.67
N THR A 254 25.39 -3.67 -12.52
CA THR A 254 24.63 -3.00 -13.60
C THR A 254 24.61 -1.50 -13.38
#